data_AF-A0A6L5DZI6-F1
#
_entry.id   AF-A0A6L5DZI6-F1
#
_cell.length_a   1.000
_cell.length_b   1.000
_cell.length_c   1.000
_cell.angle_alpha   90.00
_cell.angle_beta   90.00
_cell.angle_gamma   90.00
#
_symmetry.space_group_name_H-M   'P 1'
#
loop_
_entity.id
_entity.type
_entity.pdbx_description
1 polymer ?
#
loop_
_entity_poly.entity_id
_entity_poly.type
_entity_poly.pdbx_seq_one_letter_code
_entity_poly.pdbx_strand_id
1 'polypeptide(L)' 'MKYRTMNRTELAIELDISRSTLIRRMKKMDPAFLEHIKNRSLLFENEIKYIHDNIEWRAPWEIGLDEQTRNSLSKEESPS' A
#
# COMPACT_ATOMS: atom_id res chain seq x y z
N MET A 1 10.95 2.87 8.14
CA MET A 1 10.09 2.91 9.33
C MET A 1 10.67 1.99 10.40
N LYS A 2 10.61 2.35 11.70
CA LYS A 2 10.86 1.40 12.80
C LYS A 2 9.53 0.77 13.20
N TYR A 3 9.43 -0.56 13.16
CA TYR A 3 8.23 -1.24 13.59
C TYR A 3 8.15 -1.24 15.12
N ARG A 4 6.97 -0.92 15.64
CA ARG A 4 6.62 -0.99 17.05
C ARG A 4 5.13 -1.27 17.16
N THR A 5 4.68 -1.69 18.34
CA THR A 5 3.25 -1.79 18.61
C THR A 5 2.59 -0.43 18.45
N MET A 6 1.56 -0.33 17.61
CA MET A 6 0.83 0.91 17.34
C MET A 6 -0.58 0.62 16.87
N ASN A 7 -1.46 1.61 16.95
CA ASN A 7 -2.81 1.51 16.40
C ASN A 7 -2.82 1.82 14.89
N ARG A 8 -3.96 1.56 14.22
CA ARG A 8 -4.11 1.79 12.77
C ARG A 8 -3.99 3.26 12.36
N THR A 9 -4.32 4.19 13.26
CA THR A 9 -4.21 5.63 12.98
C THR A 9 -2.75 6.06 13.01
N GLU A 10 -1.99 5.62 14.02
CA GLU A 10 -0.54 5.84 14.10
C GLU A 10 0.17 5.22 12.91
N LEU A 11 -0.20 3.99 12.53
CA LEU A 11 0.34 3.36 11.33
C LEU A 11 0.08 4.22 10.09
N ALA A 12 -1.16 4.67 9.87
CA ALA A 12 -1.50 5.50 8.72
C ALA A 12 -0.65 6.79 8.65
N ILE A 13 -0.39 7.43 9.79
CA ILE A 13 0.48 8.62 9.91
C ILE A 13 1.94 8.27 9.55
N GLU A 14 2.48 7.18 10.10
CA GLU A 14 3.86 6.73 9.82
C GLU A 14 4.04 6.36 8.34
N LEU A 15 2.98 5.92 7.66
CA LEU A 15 2.98 5.59 6.24
C LEU A 15 2.63 6.78 5.34
N ASP A 16 2.39 7.96 5.91
CA ASP A 16 1.95 9.17 5.20
C ASP A 16 0.72 8.94 4.30
N ILE A 17 -0.27 8.21 4.81
CA ILE A 17 -1.55 7.96 4.13
C ILE A 17 -2.73 8.22 5.06
N SER A 18 -3.91 8.45 4.47
CA SER A 18 -5.13 8.53 5.28
C SER A 18 -5.52 7.16 5.84
N ARG A 19 -6.10 7.14 7.04
CA ARG A 19 -6.62 5.91 7.68
C ARG A 19 -7.60 5.16 6.76
N SER A 20 -8.43 5.87 6.01
CA SER A 20 -9.36 5.27 5.04
C SER A 20 -8.63 4.55 3.90
N THR A 21 -7.52 5.12 3.42
CA THR A 21 -6.66 4.50 2.39
C THR A 21 -5.99 3.24 2.92
N LEU A 22 -5.46 3.29 4.15
CA LEU A 22 -4.91 2.11 4.82
C LEU A 22 -5.95 0.99 4.90
N ILE A 23 -7.16 1.27 5.40
CA ILE A 23 -8.25 0.27 5.49
C ILE A 23 -8.60 -0.30 4.12
N ARG A 24 -8.70 0.54 3.08
CA ARG A 24 -8.98 0.10 1.71
C ARG A 24 -7.91 -0.85 1.18
N ARG A 25 -6.62 -0.55 1.42
CA ARG A 25 -5.48 -1.39 1.02
C ARG A 25 -5.46 -2.70 1.82
N MET A 26 -5.74 -2.65 3.12
CA MET A 26 -5.80 -3.84 3.97
C MET A 26 -6.89 -4.83 3.54
N LYS A 27 -8.02 -4.37 2.95
CA LYS A 27 -9.07 -5.28 2.45
C LYS A 27 -8.61 -6.28 1.40
N LYS A 28 -7.47 -6.04 0.75
CA LYS A 28 -6.87 -6.93 -0.24
C LYS A 28 -5.90 -7.96 0.38
N MET A 29 -5.62 -7.85 1.67
CA MET A 29 -4.74 -8.76 2.40
C MET A 29 -5.45 -10.07 2.72
N ASP A 30 -4.68 -11.05 3.21
CA ASP A 30 -5.19 -12.35 3.64
C ASP A 30 -6.39 -12.22 4.61
N PRO A 31 -7.57 -12.78 4.27
CA PRO A 31 -8.75 -12.73 5.12
C PRO A 31 -8.54 -13.32 6.52
N ALA A 32 -7.70 -14.37 6.65
CA ALA A 32 -7.44 -14.98 7.95
C ALA A 32 -6.67 -14.02 8.87
N PHE A 33 -5.67 -13.32 8.33
CA PHE A 33 -5.00 -12.22 9.02
C PHE A 33 -5.97 -11.10 9.40
N LEU A 34 -6.86 -10.67 8.50
CA LEU A 34 -7.82 -9.61 8.79
C LEU A 34 -8.77 -9.97 9.93
N GLU A 35 -9.25 -11.22 9.99
CA GLU A 35 -10.10 -11.68 11.08
C GLU A 35 -9.33 -11.74 12.41
N HIS A 36 -8.05 -12.13 12.38
CA HIS A 36 -7.16 -12.13 13.56
C HIS A 36 -7.05 -10.75 14.23
N ILE A 37 -6.97 -9.69 13.42
CA ILE A 37 -6.76 -8.32 13.92
C ILE A 37 -8.03 -7.49 14.06
N LYS A 38 -9.19 -7.99 13.62
CA LYS A 38 -10.44 -7.22 13.43
C LYS A 38 -10.88 -6.41 14.64
N ASN A 39 -10.86 -7.01 15.83
CA ASN A 39 -11.31 -6.39 17.08
C ASN A 39 -10.16 -5.83 17.92
N ARG A 40 -8.92 -5.83 17.40
CA ARG A 40 -7.75 -5.32 18.13
C ARG A 40 -7.64 -3.81 17.98
N SER A 41 -7.49 -3.12 19.10
CA SER A 41 -7.21 -1.68 19.16
C SER A 41 -5.74 -1.36 18.84
N LEU A 42 -4.81 -2.22 19.27
CA LEU A 42 -3.37 -2.15 19.00
C LEU A 42 -2.93 -3.32 18.14
N LEU A 43 -1.99 -3.07 17.25
CA LEU A 43 -1.34 -4.08 16.42
C LEU A 43 0.10 -4.24 16.89
N PHE A 44 0.55 -5.48 17.02
CA PHE A 44 1.92 -5.81 17.41
C PHE A 44 2.89 -5.54 16.27
N GLU A 45 4.18 -5.44 16.61
CA GLU A 45 5.26 -5.14 15.67
C GLU A 45 5.26 -6.04 14.42
N ASN A 46 5.05 -7.35 14.60
CA ASN A 46 4.98 -8.32 13.52
C ASN A 46 3.76 -8.10 12.60
N GLU A 47 2.61 -7.71 13.17
CA GLU A 47 1.40 -7.41 12.41
C GLU A 47 1.56 -6.11 11.61
N ILE A 48 2.18 -5.10 12.22
CA ILE A 48 2.51 -3.84 11.54
C ILE A 48 3.45 -4.09 10.37
N LYS A 49 4.52 -4.87 10.60
CA LYS A 49 5.45 -5.27 9.54
C LYS A 49 4.74 -6.01 8.42
N TYR A 50 3.88 -6.97 8.75
CA TYR A 50 3.10 -7.72 7.77
C TYR A 50 2.20 -6.79 6.95
N ILE A 51 1.52 -5.82 7.57
CA ILE A 51 0.71 -4.84 6.86
C ILE A 51 1.58 -3.99 5.93
N HIS A 52 2.65 -3.40 6.43
CA HIS A 52 3.56 -2.57 5.63
C HIS A 52 4.09 -3.31 4.39
N ASP A 53 4.48 -4.58 4.57
CA ASP A 53 5.07 -5.39 3.49
C ASP A 53 4.04 -5.87 2.45
N ASN A 54 2.74 -5.93 2.81
CA ASN A 54 1.68 -6.49 1.97
C ASN A 54 0.63 -5.48 1.49
N ILE A 55 0.65 -4.23 1.94
CA ILE A 55 -0.23 -3.20 1.39
C ILE A 55 0.26 -2.77 0.00
N GLU A 56 -0.68 -2.58 -0.92
CA GLU A 56 -0.37 -1.96 -2.20
C GLU A 56 -0.03 -0.49 -1.99
N TRP A 57 1.23 -0.12 -2.20
CA TRP A 57 1.72 1.24 -1.98
C TRP A 57 1.23 2.26 -3.01
N ARG A 58 0.96 1.81 -4.23
CA ARG A 58 0.53 2.66 -5.34
C ARG A 58 -0.61 1.98 -6.09
N ALA A 59 -1.64 2.76 -6.41
CA ALA A 59 -2.52 2.34 -7.47
C ALA A 59 -1.78 2.41 -8.82
N PRO A 60 -2.12 1.58 -9.82
CA PRO A 60 -1.45 1.58 -11.12
C PRO A 60 -1.37 2.95 -11.81
N TRP A 61 -2.28 3.87 -11.50
CA TRP A 61 -2.31 5.24 -12.03
C TRP A 61 -1.53 6.28 -11.18
N GLU A 62 -1.12 5.95 -9.96
CA GLU A 62 -0.22 6.77 -9.12
C GLU A 62 1.26 6.45 -9.39
N ILE A 63 1.53 5.29 -9.99
CA ILE A 63 2.78 5.02 -10.70
C ILE A 63 2.70 5.84 -11.97
N GLY A 64 3.05 7.12 -11.88
CA GLY A 64 3.21 7.95 -13.07
C GLY A 64 4.05 7.17 -14.07
N LEU A 65 3.49 7.00 -15.28
CA LEU A 65 4.14 6.46 -16.47
C LEU A 65 5.66 6.47 -16.33
N ASP A 66 6.23 5.32 -15.94
CA ASP A 66 7.67 5.15 -15.98
C ASP A 66 8.08 5.53 -17.40
N GLU A 67 9.09 6.38 -17.50
CA GLU A 67 9.58 7.02 -18.73
C GLU A 67 9.88 6.00 -19.86
N GLN A 68 10.02 4.73 -19.50
CA GLN A 68 10.15 3.57 -20.36
C GLN A 68 8.91 3.30 -21.27
N THR A 69 7.69 3.63 -20.81
CA THR A 69 6.47 3.49 -21.63
C THR A 69 6.29 4.67 -22.61
N ARG A 70 6.80 5.87 -22.27
CA ARG A 70 6.79 7.03 -23.19
C ARG A 70 7.71 6.83 -24.40
N ASN A 71 8.87 6.21 -24.21
CA ASN A 71 9.78 5.90 -25.32
C ASN A 71 9.31 4.74 -26.22
N SER A 72 8.40 3.90 -25.73
CA SER A 72 7.84 2.80 -26.51
C SER A 72 6.68 3.23 -27.40
N LEU A 73 5.90 4.25 -26.99
CA LEU A 73 4.83 4.83 -27.82
C LEU A 73 5.30 5.94 -28.79
N SER A 74 6.50 6.49 -28.62
CA SER A 74 7.01 7.54 -29.52
C SER A 74 7.69 7.02 -30.79
N LYS A 75 7.76 5.69 -31.00
CA LYS A 75 8.34 5.08 -32.22
C LYS A 75 7.33 4.62 -33.26
N GLU A 76 6.03 4.72 -33.00
CA GLU A 76 4.99 4.27 -33.94
C GLU A 76 4.09 5.39 -34.49
N GLU A 77 4.53 6.64 -34.47
CA GLU A 77 3.91 7.70 -35.26
C GLU A 77 4.93 8.33 -36.22
N SER A 78 5.14 7.67 -37.36
CA SER A 78 4.82 8.22 -38.70
C SER A 78 5.72 7.68 -39.82
N PRO A 79 5.17 7.56 -41.04
CA PRO A 79 5.63 6.68 -42.11
C PRO A 79 6.65 7.37 -43.02
N SER A 80 7.44 6.58 -43.73
CA SER A 80 8.05 6.93 -45.02
C SER A 80 8.23 5.68 -45.86
#